data_AF-A0A7X9TPD6-F1
#
_entry.id   AF-A0A7X9TPD6-F1
#
_cell.length_a   1.000
_cell.length_b   1.000
_cell.length_c   1.000
_cell.angle_alpha   90.00
_cell.angle_beta   90.00
_cell.angle_gamma   90.00
#
_symmetry.space_group_name_H-M   'P 1'
#
loop_
_entity.id
_entity.type
_entity.pdbx_description
1 polymer ?
#
loop_
_entity_poly.entity_id
_entity_poly.type
_entity_poly.pdbx_seq_one_letter_code
_entity_poly.pdbx_strand_id
1 'polypeptide(L)'
;MPLRPAVLATFFTLAASTSAVAQEPLRLENLKRCGDLLENRLQDWCLKVGGLGAATPQLKLAGKALPPDALQRDGNQLRLRLDSTLHPSGPLWLEDGARRSNAAWLTLRNSHVVAAKPSEVAKNMDGLTTYVDLVSVLIEEDHDGRQEAERLAHKYGATVVGSIAPLNLFQLRLPAKDLVERDALVLRLGSETSVDAVVIEESAAEESEQAAPRPEAPSKPAADSDEWAANRFLDAVTYYQRRLPGRHTPIVPQPVRVGVIERGVDFDTADFADYLGSCAPQRTCVYARDTREPDGHGTTVAGILAAKWDDGGNTGFLRGLDKASGGFDVIVDRNSDAGITANIAASVNLVEDGVRVLNWSWGIHRVGAKDVYGDEVDSLLRSGIAMSGYEELLEEFFLWLRKEHPDVIVVNSAGNGSAFSGTDDYRLPSSFITEQLLVVGGHQRSEREGVAVDEPAYAVTRSSSNVDMRVDITAAACAHASTAKAGEEGAVHCGTSYATPMVAGLLAAMLSINPQLQPEQLRMLLRRSAMSIGDNNDFERSDAQDLTAPILPSERNYQLNDKDVGRSARLDMQKALDLAVQSRTRVR
;
A
#
# COMPACT_ATOMS: atom_id res chain seq x y z
N MET A 1 60.48 -67.30 -36.87
CA MET A 1 59.15 -67.82 -37.31
C MET A 1 58.07 -67.22 -36.42
N PRO A 2 56.87 -66.90 -36.97
CA PRO A 2 56.07 -65.76 -36.55
C PRO A 2 54.67 -66.09 -35.96
N LEU A 3 54.17 -65.10 -35.19
CA LEU A 3 52.81 -64.50 -35.06
C LEU A 3 51.52 -65.32 -35.28
N ARG A 4 50.60 -65.19 -34.30
CA ARG A 4 49.14 -65.24 -34.46
C ARG A 4 48.47 -64.06 -33.70
N PRO A 5 47.33 -63.52 -34.16
CA PRO A 5 46.75 -62.28 -33.65
C PRO A 5 45.66 -62.51 -32.58
N ALA A 6 45.48 -61.54 -31.69
CA ALA A 6 44.39 -61.46 -30.73
C ALA A 6 43.48 -60.27 -31.10
N VAL A 7 42.17 -60.51 -31.12
CA VAL A 7 41.11 -59.51 -31.35
C VAL A 7 40.70 -58.91 -30.01
N LEU A 8 40.81 -57.59 -29.86
CA LEU A 8 40.27 -56.82 -28.73
C LEU A 8 38.87 -56.31 -29.08
N ALA A 9 37.90 -56.57 -28.21
CA ALA A 9 36.56 -55.98 -28.26
C ALA A 9 36.49 -54.77 -27.32
N THR A 10 36.06 -53.62 -27.84
CA THR A 10 35.94 -52.35 -27.13
C THR A 10 34.53 -52.21 -26.55
N PHE A 11 34.40 -52.02 -25.24
CA PHE A 11 33.14 -51.64 -24.58
C PHE A 11 33.04 -50.10 -24.53
N PHE A 12 31.99 -49.54 -25.14
CA PHE A 12 31.60 -48.14 -24.98
C PHE A 12 30.47 -48.06 -23.93
N THR A 13 30.73 -47.42 -22.79
CA THR A 13 29.71 -47.03 -21.82
C THR A 13 29.19 -45.62 -22.17
N LEU A 14 27.92 -45.53 -22.61
CA LEU A 14 27.21 -44.25 -22.69
C LEU A 14 26.81 -43.81 -21.28
N ALA A 15 27.36 -42.67 -20.83
CA ALA A 15 26.81 -41.93 -19.70
C ALA A 15 25.61 -41.10 -20.20
N ALA A 16 24.40 -41.44 -19.76
CA ALA A 16 23.21 -40.65 -20.00
C ALA A 16 23.19 -39.46 -19.04
N SER A 17 23.50 -38.27 -19.55
CA SER A 17 23.27 -37.00 -18.85
C SER A 17 21.77 -36.72 -18.84
N THR A 18 21.09 -36.96 -17.73
CA THR A 18 19.73 -36.47 -17.52
C THR A 18 19.80 -34.96 -17.32
N SER A 19 19.38 -34.20 -18.33
CA SER A 19 19.08 -32.78 -18.20
C SER A 19 18.00 -32.62 -17.13
N ALA A 20 18.36 -32.19 -15.93
CA ALA A 20 17.39 -31.80 -14.90
C ALA A 20 16.68 -30.55 -15.42
N VAL A 21 15.44 -30.71 -15.88
CA VAL A 21 14.55 -29.58 -16.18
C VAL A 21 14.40 -28.80 -14.88
N ALA A 22 14.82 -27.54 -14.87
CA ALA A 22 14.64 -26.67 -13.71
C ALA A 22 13.14 -26.60 -13.39
N GLN A 23 12.75 -27.02 -12.18
CA GLN A 23 11.36 -26.98 -11.75
C GLN A 23 10.91 -25.53 -11.63
N GLU A 24 9.71 -25.22 -12.14
CA GLU A 24 9.11 -23.89 -12.03
C GLU A 24 9.04 -23.44 -10.54
N PRO A 25 9.34 -22.17 -10.23
CA PRO A 25 9.23 -21.64 -8.87
C PRO A 25 7.82 -21.79 -8.30
N LEU A 26 7.73 -22.14 -7.02
CA LEU A 26 6.45 -22.19 -6.31
C LEU A 26 6.03 -20.77 -5.95
N ARG A 27 4.89 -20.28 -6.43
CA ARG A 27 4.44 -18.88 -6.20
C ARG A 27 2.97 -18.85 -5.78
N LEU A 28 2.67 -18.17 -4.68
CA LEU A 28 1.30 -17.87 -4.27
C LEU A 28 0.87 -16.58 -4.97
N GLU A 29 0.18 -16.76 -6.10
CA GLU A 29 -0.22 -15.67 -7.01
C GLU A 29 -1.54 -15.02 -6.57
N ASN A 30 -2.40 -15.78 -5.89
CA ASN A 30 -3.68 -15.27 -5.42
C ASN A 30 -4.09 -15.92 -4.10
N LEU A 31 -4.70 -15.12 -3.23
CA LEU A 31 -5.27 -15.50 -1.94
C LEU A 31 -6.46 -14.57 -1.68
N LYS A 32 -7.68 -15.10 -1.81
CA LYS A 32 -8.93 -14.34 -1.62
C LYS A 32 -9.96 -15.16 -0.85
N ARG A 33 -10.82 -14.51 -0.07
CA ARG A 33 -12.05 -15.17 0.43
C ARG A 33 -12.91 -15.61 -0.74
N CYS A 34 -13.57 -16.75 -0.59
CA CYS A 34 -14.53 -17.26 -1.56
C CYS A 34 -15.66 -18.01 -0.84
N GLY A 35 -16.65 -18.49 -1.59
CA GLY A 35 -17.85 -19.08 -1.01
C GLY A 35 -18.74 -18.01 -0.39
N ASP A 36 -19.27 -18.28 0.81
CA ASP A 36 -20.04 -17.30 1.57
C ASP A 36 -19.08 -16.36 2.32
N LEU A 37 -19.08 -15.08 1.94
CA LEU A 37 -18.26 -14.04 2.55
C LEU A 37 -18.85 -13.54 3.88
N LEU A 38 -20.13 -13.81 4.15
CA LEU A 38 -20.83 -13.43 5.39
C LEU A 38 -20.69 -14.49 6.50
N GLU A 39 -20.15 -15.66 6.15
CA GLU A 39 -19.76 -16.69 7.12
C GLU A 39 -18.41 -16.31 7.76
N ASN A 40 -18.48 -15.97 9.05
CA ASN A 40 -17.37 -15.40 9.80
C ASN A 40 -16.52 -16.45 10.53
N ARG A 41 -17.10 -17.63 10.80
CA ARG A 41 -16.44 -18.69 11.54
C ARG A 41 -15.74 -19.65 10.60
N LEU A 42 -16.49 -20.29 9.71
CA LEU A 42 -15.95 -21.28 8.77
C LEU A 42 -15.64 -20.64 7.43
N GLN A 43 -14.45 -20.07 7.31
CA GLN A 43 -14.03 -19.29 6.16
C GLN A 43 -13.42 -20.19 5.08
N ASP A 44 -13.88 -19.98 3.85
CA ASP A 44 -13.30 -20.56 2.63
C ASP A 44 -12.37 -19.55 1.94
N TRP A 45 -11.17 -20.01 1.59
CA TRP A 45 -10.13 -19.25 0.92
C TRP A 45 -9.76 -19.93 -0.38
N CYS A 46 -9.75 -19.16 -1.47
CA CYS A 46 -9.38 -19.64 -2.79
C CYS A 46 -7.99 -19.11 -3.13
N LEU A 47 -7.09 -20.04 -3.44
CA LEU A 47 -5.70 -19.75 -3.76
C LEU A 47 -5.40 -20.17 -5.19
N LYS A 48 -4.57 -19.38 -5.87
CA LYS A 48 -3.94 -19.75 -7.13
C LYS A 48 -2.44 -19.84 -6.90
N VAL A 49 -1.85 -20.97 -7.28
CA VAL A 49 -0.43 -21.24 -7.03
C VAL A 49 0.28 -21.66 -8.31
N GLY A 50 1.32 -20.92 -8.70
CA GLY A 50 2.23 -21.25 -9.80
C GLY A 50 3.26 -22.29 -9.38
N GLY A 51 3.71 -23.13 -10.33
CA GLY A 51 4.76 -24.14 -10.12
C GLY A 51 4.41 -25.32 -9.22
N LEU A 52 3.12 -25.57 -8.93
CA LEU A 52 2.69 -26.71 -8.11
C LEU A 52 3.10 -28.06 -8.72
N GLY A 53 3.76 -28.91 -7.92
CA GLY A 53 4.07 -30.29 -8.30
C GLY A 53 2.85 -31.21 -8.23
N ALA A 54 3.04 -32.49 -8.54
CA ALA A 54 1.96 -33.50 -8.48
C ALA A 54 1.49 -33.80 -7.04
N ALA A 55 2.38 -33.64 -6.05
CA ALA A 55 2.04 -33.84 -4.64
C ALA A 55 1.24 -32.65 -4.09
N THR A 56 0.32 -32.92 -3.15
CA THR A 56 -0.39 -31.86 -2.43
C THR A 56 0.60 -31.08 -1.56
N PRO A 57 0.68 -29.74 -1.67
CA PRO A 57 1.59 -28.94 -0.87
C PRO A 57 1.16 -28.91 0.60
N GLN A 58 2.12 -28.72 1.50
CA GLN A 58 1.86 -28.44 2.89
C GLN A 58 1.67 -26.92 3.06
N LEU A 59 0.50 -26.50 3.54
CA LEU A 59 0.27 -25.09 3.90
C LEU A 59 0.69 -24.85 5.35
N LYS A 60 1.26 -23.66 5.59
CA LYS A 60 1.68 -23.17 6.89
C LYS A 60 1.00 -21.83 7.13
N LEU A 61 0.25 -21.71 8.23
CA LEU A 61 -0.36 -20.45 8.69
C LEU A 61 0.25 -20.07 10.03
N ALA A 62 0.82 -18.86 10.12
CA ALA A 62 1.47 -18.34 11.33
C ALA A 62 2.49 -19.35 11.92
N GLY A 63 3.28 -19.99 11.06
CA GLY A 63 4.29 -21.00 11.46
C GLY A 63 3.78 -22.41 11.70
N LYS A 64 2.46 -22.62 11.75
CA LYS A 64 1.85 -23.93 12.04
C LYS A 64 1.38 -24.62 10.77
N ALA A 65 1.66 -25.91 10.66
CA ALA A 65 1.15 -26.73 9.56
C ALA A 65 -0.37 -26.83 9.67
N LEU A 66 -1.06 -26.55 8.57
CA LEU A 66 -2.50 -26.79 8.46
C LEU A 66 -2.75 -28.27 8.17
N PRO A 67 -3.85 -28.84 8.69
CA PRO A 67 -4.12 -30.25 8.50
C PRO A 67 -4.53 -30.51 7.03
N PRO A 68 -4.16 -31.66 6.43
CA PRO A 68 -4.38 -31.90 5.00
C PRO A 68 -5.85 -31.89 4.57
N ASP A 69 -6.76 -32.20 5.48
CA ASP A 69 -8.22 -32.21 5.28
C ASP A 69 -8.83 -30.79 5.17
N ALA A 70 -8.13 -29.76 5.65
CA ALA A 70 -8.52 -28.37 5.44
C ALA A 70 -8.34 -27.92 3.98
N LEU A 71 -7.59 -28.67 3.17
CA LEU A 71 -7.21 -28.31 1.82
C LEU A 71 -7.90 -29.19 0.77
N GLN A 72 -8.59 -28.56 -0.17
CA GLN A 72 -9.05 -29.19 -1.40
C GLN A 72 -8.21 -28.67 -2.56
N ARG A 73 -7.84 -29.55 -3.48
CA ARG A 73 -7.01 -29.23 -4.65
C ARG A 73 -7.74 -29.55 -5.95
N ASP A 74 -7.70 -28.60 -6.87
CA ASP A 74 -8.09 -28.76 -8.27
C ASP A 74 -7.01 -28.15 -9.18
N GLY A 75 -6.15 -29.01 -9.72
CA GLY A 75 -5.00 -28.57 -10.52
C GLY A 75 -4.08 -27.60 -9.75
N ASN A 76 -4.04 -26.34 -10.21
CA ASN A 76 -3.27 -25.24 -9.61
C ASN A 76 -4.10 -24.33 -8.68
N GLN A 77 -5.38 -24.66 -8.51
CA GLN A 77 -6.27 -23.99 -7.57
C GLN A 77 -6.37 -24.79 -6.29
N LEU A 78 -6.31 -24.10 -5.16
CA LEU A 78 -6.52 -24.69 -3.85
C LEU A 78 -7.68 -23.98 -3.16
N ARG A 79 -8.52 -24.75 -2.48
CA ARG A 79 -9.54 -24.21 -1.57
C ARG A 79 -9.19 -24.63 -0.16
N LEU A 80 -8.94 -23.64 0.69
CA LEU A 80 -8.60 -23.82 2.08
C LEU A 80 -9.81 -23.45 2.94
N ARG A 81 -10.22 -24.33 3.86
CA ARG A 81 -11.28 -24.06 4.84
C ARG A 81 -10.70 -23.94 6.24
N LEU A 82 -10.97 -22.83 6.93
CA LEU A 82 -10.45 -22.53 8.26
C LEU A 82 -11.57 -22.17 9.24
N ASP A 83 -11.46 -22.63 10.48
CA ASP A 83 -12.24 -22.08 11.60
C ASP A 83 -11.46 -20.90 12.21
N SER A 84 -12.01 -19.69 12.09
CA SER A 84 -11.39 -18.45 12.59
C SER A 84 -11.21 -18.42 14.11
N THR A 85 -11.89 -19.29 14.85
CA THR A 85 -11.72 -19.43 16.31
C THR A 85 -10.52 -20.29 16.71
N LEU A 86 -10.00 -21.11 15.78
CA LEU A 86 -8.90 -22.05 16.03
C LEU A 86 -7.54 -21.53 15.51
N HIS A 87 -7.57 -20.54 14.63
CA HIS A 87 -6.39 -19.99 13.99
C HIS A 87 -6.35 -18.46 14.14
N PRO A 88 -5.18 -17.85 14.36
CA PRO A 88 -5.03 -16.41 14.25
C PRO A 88 -4.80 -15.99 12.79
N SER A 89 -5.10 -14.73 12.46
CA SER A 89 -4.58 -14.07 11.26
C SER A 89 -3.04 -14.16 11.24
N GLY A 90 -2.44 -14.27 10.07
CA GLY A 90 -0.98 -14.32 9.94
C GLY A 90 -0.48 -14.76 8.57
N PRO A 91 0.85 -14.92 8.42
CA PRO A 91 1.45 -15.28 7.14
C PRO A 91 1.08 -16.72 6.76
N LEU A 92 0.61 -16.87 5.52
CA LEU A 92 0.33 -18.13 4.85
C LEU A 92 1.36 -18.37 3.75
N TRP A 93 1.99 -19.54 3.74
CA TRP A 93 2.84 -19.98 2.63
C TRP A 93 2.69 -21.48 2.37
N LEU A 94 3.24 -21.92 1.25
CA LEU A 94 3.23 -23.30 0.79
C LEU A 94 4.63 -23.91 0.79
N GLU A 95 4.68 -25.19 1.13
CA GLU A 95 5.87 -26.02 1.04
C GLU A 95 5.57 -27.21 0.11
N ASP A 96 6.36 -27.37 -0.96
CA ASP A 96 6.31 -28.53 -1.86
C ASP A 96 7.72 -29.14 -1.95
N GLY A 97 7.95 -30.17 -1.13
CA GLY A 97 9.29 -30.71 -0.90
C GLY A 97 10.22 -29.66 -0.30
N ALA A 98 11.30 -29.33 -1.02
CA ALA A 98 12.24 -28.26 -0.64
C ALA A 98 11.81 -26.87 -1.12
N ARG A 99 10.86 -26.77 -2.05
CA ARG A 99 10.41 -25.49 -2.62
C ARG A 99 9.50 -24.78 -1.62
N ARG A 100 9.58 -23.45 -1.62
CA ARG A 100 8.80 -22.55 -0.77
C ARG A 100 8.19 -21.46 -1.62
N SER A 101 6.92 -21.15 -1.38
CA SER A 101 6.31 -19.96 -1.96
C SER A 101 6.70 -18.70 -1.21
N ASN A 102 6.42 -17.55 -1.81
CA ASN A 102 6.20 -16.32 -1.04
C ASN A 102 5.13 -16.55 0.03
N ALA A 103 5.20 -15.78 1.11
CA ALA A 103 4.17 -15.72 2.11
C ALA A 103 3.22 -14.55 1.81
N ALA A 104 1.91 -14.74 2.01
CA ALA A 104 0.91 -13.69 1.96
C ALA A 104 0.18 -13.63 3.30
N TRP A 105 -0.24 -12.45 3.75
CA TRP A 105 -0.99 -12.33 5.00
C TRP A 105 -2.42 -12.82 4.79
N LEU A 106 -2.81 -13.85 5.54
CA LEU A 106 -4.19 -14.31 5.61
C LEU A 106 -4.82 -13.68 6.85
N THR A 107 -5.74 -12.74 6.63
CA THR A 107 -6.58 -12.19 7.69
C THR A 107 -7.75 -13.13 7.95
N LEU A 108 -8.09 -13.41 9.21
CA LEU A 108 -9.32 -14.12 9.58
C LEU A 108 -10.43 -13.16 10.04
N ARG A 109 -10.27 -11.87 9.75
CA ARG A 109 -11.27 -10.82 9.91
C ARG A 109 -12.32 -10.89 8.81
N ASN A 110 -13.40 -10.12 8.96
CA ASN A 110 -14.65 -10.33 8.19
C ASN A 110 -14.98 -9.18 7.22
N SER A 111 -14.04 -8.27 6.95
CA SER A 111 -14.26 -7.21 5.97
C SER A 111 -13.86 -7.70 4.58
N HIS A 112 -14.83 -8.20 3.81
CA HIS A 112 -14.60 -8.75 2.46
C HIS A 112 -15.70 -8.36 1.51
N VAL A 113 -15.31 -7.93 0.32
CA VAL A 113 -16.22 -7.52 -0.75
C VAL A 113 -15.86 -8.23 -2.06
N VAL A 114 -16.85 -8.45 -2.91
CA VAL A 114 -16.64 -9.09 -4.23
C VAL A 114 -16.45 -8.05 -5.32
N ALA A 115 -15.61 -8.40 -6.29
CA ALA A 115 -15.46 -7.63 -7.53
C ALA A 115 -16.49 -8.11 -8.57
N ALA A 116 -16.92 -7.20 -9.44
CA ALA A 116 -17.71 -7.56 -10.61
C ALA A 116 -16.88 -8.38 -11.60
N LYS A 117 -17.52 -9.32 -12.30
CA LYS A 117 -16.90 -10.02 -13.43
C LYS A 117 -16.81 -9.09 -14.65
N PRO A 118 -15.96 -9.39 -15.65
CA PRO A 118 -15.91 -8.62 -16.89
C PRO A 118 -17.26 -8.50 -17.63
N SER A 119 -18.18 -9.45 -17.42
CA SER A 119 -19.54 -9.43 -17.97
C SER A 119 -20.55 -8.63 -17.13
N GLU A 120 -20.16 -8.15 -15.96
CA GLU A 120 -20.99 -7.49 -14.96
C GLU A 120 -20.64 -5.99 -14.83
N VAL A 121 -19.97 -5.42 -15.84
CA VAL A 121 -19.57 -4.02 -15.91
C VAL A 121 -20.06 -3.36 -17.20
N ALA A 122 -20.31 -2.05 -17.14
CA ALA A 122 -20.70 -1.24 -18.30
C ALA A 122 -20.08 0.16 -18.24
N LYS A 123 -20.18 0.91 -19.34
CA LYS A 123 -19.74 2.31 -19.41
C LYS A 123 -20.88 3.24 -19.01
N ASN A 124 -20.62 4.15 -18.06
CA ASN A 124 -21.57 5.19 -17.66
C ASN A 124 -21.59 6.35 -18.68
N MET A 125 -22.37 7.40 -18.42
CA MET A 125 -22.49 8.57 -19.31
C MET A 125 -21.17 9.35 -19.48
N ASP A 126 -20.25 9.26 -18.52
CA ASP A 126 -18.93 9.87 -18.55
C ASP A 126 -17.87 8.96 -19.23
N GLY A 127 -18.26 7.80 -19.74
CA GLY A 127 -17.34 6.81 -20.35
C GLY A 127 -16.51 6.02 -19.34
N LEU A 128 -16.83 6.10 -18.04
CA LEU A 128 -16.16 5.37 -16.97
C LEU A 128 -16.75 3.96 -16.81
N THR A 129 -15.91 2.98 -16.49
CA THR A 129 -16.37 1.60 -16.25
C THR A 129 -16.94 1.49 -14.84
N THR A 130 -18.15 0.97 -14.72
CA THR A 130 -18.89 0.85 -13.46
C THR A 130 -19.62 -0.50 -13.37
N TYR A 131 -19.94 -0.92 -12.16
CA TYR A 131 -20.62 -2.19 -11.91
C TYR A 131 -22.10 -2.11 -12.26
N VAL A 132 -22.61 -3.14 -12.92
CA VAL A 132 -24.03 -3.20 -13.34
C VAL A 132 -24.91 -3.67 -12.19
N ASP A 133 -24.50 -4.71 -11.48
CA ASP A 133 -25.35 -5.41 -10.52
C ASP A 133 -24.78 -5.44 -9.09
N LEU A 134 -23.70 -4.70 -8.81
CA LEU A 134 -23.08 -4.63 -7.49
C LEU A 134 -23.02 -3.19 -6.99
N VAL A 135 -23.54 -2.98 -5.78
CA VAL A 135 -23.45 -1.73 -5.03
C VAL A 135 -23.15 -2.04 -3.56
N SER A 136 -22.65 -1.08 -2.80
CA SER A 136 -22.60 -1.18 -1.35
C SER A 136 -23.56 -0.19 -0.73
N VAL A 137 -24.15 -0.54 0.40
CA VAL A 137 -24.99 0.35 1.21
C VAL A 137 -24.31 0.57 2.55
N LEU A 138 -24.16 1.82 2.94
CA LEU A 138 -23.84 2.22 4.31
C LEU A 138 -25.16 2.31 5.06
N ILE A 139 -25.27 1.52 6.12
CA ILE A 139 -26.45 1.50 6.97
C ILE A 139 -26.22 2.46 8.13
N GLU A 140 -27.25 3.24 8.46
CA GLU A 140 -27.26 4.17 9.59
C GLU A 140 -26.85 3.49 10.91
N GLU A 141 -26.08 4.18 11.76
CA GLU A 141 -25.50 3.61 12.99
C GLU A 141 -26.54 3.11 14.01
N ASP A 142 -27.78 3.63 13.96
CA ASP A 142 -28.86 3.26 14.86
C ASP A 142 -29.59 1.95 14.47
N HIS A 143 -29.17 1.32 13.37
CA HIS A 143 -29.68 0.03 12.89
C HIS A 143 -28.65 -1.09 13.01
N ASP A 144 -29.12 -2.34 13.21
CA ASP A 144 -28.29 -3.53 13.00
C ASP A 144 -28.05 -3.71 11.51
N GLY A 145 -26.85 -3.39 11.03
CA GLY A 145 -26.60 -3.33 9.59
C GLY A 145 -26.75 -4.65 8.87
N ARG A 146 -26.46 -5.79 9.51
CA ARG A 146 -26.64 -7.09 8.85
C ARG A 146 -28.12 -7.38 8.65
N GLN A 147 -28.91 -7.25 9.72
CA GLN A 147 -30.34 -7.48 9.65
C GLN A 147 -31.01 -6.52 8.66
N GLU A 148 -30.57 -5.26 8.65
CA GLU A 148 -31.12 -4.24 7.78
C GLU A 148 -30.73 -4.44 6.32
N ALA A 149 -29.47 -4.79 6.03
CA ALA A 149 -29.03 -5.17 4.69
C ALA A 149 -29.80 -6.39 4.16
N GLU A 150 -30.08 -7.39 4.99
CA GLU A 150 -30.90 -8.54 4.62
C GLU A 150 -32.37 -8.13 4.34
N ARG A 151 -32.93 -7.21 5.13
CA ARG A 151 -34.27 -6.63 4.90
C ARG A 151 -34.34 -5.89 3.57
N LEU A 152 -33.35 -5.04 3.29
CA LEU A 152 -33.22 -4.28 2.03
C LEU A 152 -33.05 -5.23 0.85
N ALA A 153 -32.18 -6.23 0.97
CA ALA A 153 -31.98 -7.25 -0.05
C ALA A 153 -33.30 -7.95 -0.41
N HIS A 154 -34.06 -8.40 0.60
CA HIS A 154 -35.38 -9.00 0.39
C HIS A 154 -36.38 -8.02 -0.26
N LYS A 155 -36.46 -6.77 0.21
CA LYS A 155 -37.36 -5.74 -0.32
C LYS A 155 -37.12 -5.44 -1.80
N TYR A 156 -35.87 -5.42 -2.22
CA TYR A 156 -35.45 -5.03 -3.57
C TYR A 156 -35.09 -6.21 -4.48
N GLY A 157 -35.29 -7.45 -4.01
CA GLY A 157 -34.94 -8.66 -4.78
C GLY A 157 -33.44 -8.82 -5.02
N ALA A 158 -32.61 -8.23 -4.16
CA ALA A 158 -31.17 -8.31 -4.18
C ALA A 158 -30.66 -9.41 -3.24
N THR A 159 -29.33 -9.60 -3.17
CA THR A 159 -28.68 -10.54 -2.25
C THR A 159 -27.48 -9.89 -1.60
N VAL A 160 -27.29 -10.06 -0.30
CA VAL A 160 -26.09 -9.59 0.39
C VAL A 160 -24.93 -10.53 0.03
N VAL A 161 -23.81 -9.99 -0.44
CA VAL A 161 -22.68 -10.77 -0.99
C VAL A 161 -21.31 -10.43 -0.39
N GLY A 162 -21.23 -9.39 0.43
CA GLY A 162 -20.02 -8.94 1.08
C GLY A 162 -20.33 -7.90 2.16
N SER A 163 -19.35 -7.57 2.97
CA SER A 163 -19.50 -6.57 4.04
C SER A 163 -18.17 -5.99 4.48
N ILE A 164 -18.21 -4.78 5.01
CA ILE A 164 -17.19 -4.22 5.89
C ILE A 164 -17.92 -3.91 7.20
N ALA A 165 -18.18 -4.96 7.98
CA ALA A 165 -19.05 -4.90 9.15
C ALA A 165 -18.64 -3.83 10.19
N PRO A 166 -17.33 -3.57 10.44
CA PRO A 166 -16.93 -2.48 11.35
C PRO A 166 -17.37 -1.08 10.89
N LEU A 167 -17.69 -0.89 9.60
CA LEU A 167 -18.17 0.36 9.02
C LEU A 167 -19.67 0.32 8.67
N ASN A 168 -20.39 -0.68 9.19
CA ASN A 168 -21.81 -0.92 8.86
C ASN A 168 -22.13 -0.99 7.35
N LEU A 169 -21.13 -1.32 6.52
CA LEU A 169 -21.27 -1.39 5.07
C LEU A 169 -21.58 -2.82 4.62
N PHE A 170 -22.58 -2.97 3.75
CA PHE A 170 -22.96 -4.25 3.16
C PHE A 170 -23.07 -4.15 1.65
N GLN A 171 -22.50 -5.13 0.94
CA GLN A 171 -22.53 -5.19 -0.51
C GLN A 171 -23.75 -5.99 -0.98
N LEU A 172 -24.54 -5.38 -1.87
CA LEU A 172 -25.73 -5.96 -2.45
C LEU A 172 -25.50 -6.30 -3.93
N ARG A 173 -25.86 -7.53 -4.31
CA ARG A 173 -26.05 -7.90 -5.70
C ARG A 173 -27.49 -7.65 -6.11
N LEU A 174 -27.69 -6.65 -6.97
CA LEU A 174 -28.97 -6.17 -7.46
C LEU A 174 -29.51 -7.07 -8.60
N PRO A 175 -30.83 -7.18 -8.77
CA PRO A 175 -31.43 -7.85 -9.92
C PRO A 175 -31.45 -6.94 -11.17
N ALA A 176 -30.36 -6.21 -11.42
CA ALA A 176 -30.23 -5.26 -12.54
C ALA A 176 -29.47 -5.88 -13.71
N LYS A 177 -29.92 -5.62 -14.94
CA LYS A 177 -29.28 -6.11 -16.17
C LYS A 177 -28.52 -5.03 -16.92
N ASP A 178 -28.81 -3.78 -16.65
CA ASP A 178 -28.18 -2.61 -17.24
C ASP A 178 -28.13 -1.46 -16.24
N LEU A 179 -27.46 -0.37 -16.64
CA LEU A 179 -27.26 0.80 -15.78
C LEU A 179 -28.57 1.55 -15.51
N VAL A 180 -29.56 1.49 -16.40
CA VAL A 180 -30.87 2.15 -16.19
C VAL A 180 -31.63 1.47 -15.06
N GLU A 181 -31.70 0.13 -15.10
CA GLU A 181 -32.30 -0.66 -14.03
C GLU A 181 -31.55 -0.49 -12.70
N ARG A 182 -30.20 -0.49 -12.74
CA ARG A 182 -29.34 -0.27 -11.58
C ARG A 182 -29.58 1.10 -10.94
N ASP A 183 -29.54 2.17 -11.72
CA ASP A 183 -29.65 3.54 -11.21
C ASP A 183 -31.03 3.79 -10.59
N ALA A 184 -32.08 3.18 -11.16
CA ALA A 184 -33.41 3.20 -10.56
C ALA A 184 -33.48 2.45 -9.22
N LEU A 185 -32.67 1.41 -9.00
CA LEU A 185 -32.57 0.73 -7.71
C LEU A 185 -31.72 1.53 -6.72
N VAL A 186 -30.60 2.10 -7.15
CA VAL A 186 -29.74 2.98 -6.34
C VAL A 186 -30.54 4.15 -5.77
N LEU A 187 -31.32 4.85 -6.60
CA LEU A 187 -32.15 5.97 -6.14
C LEU A 187 -33.18 5.54 -5.09
N ARG A 188 -33.75 4.34 -5.23
CA ARG A 188 -34.71 3.79 -4.26
C ARG A 188 -34.03 3.37 -2.95
N LEU A 189 -32.87 2.74 -3.04
CA LEU A 189 -32.06 2.36 -1.88
C LEU A 189 -31.61 3.59 -1.09
N GLY A 190 -31.06 4.60 -1.76
CA GLY A 190 -30.66 5.87 -1.12
C GLY A 190 -31.84 6.74 -0.63
N SER A 191 -33.09 6.32 -0.86
CA SER A 191 -34.27 6.96 -0.26
C SER A 191 -34.78 6.21 0.99
N GLU A 192 -34.17 5.09 1.37
CA GLU A 192 -34.49 4.41 2.61
C GLU A 192 -33.90 5.20 3.78
N THR A 193 -34.71 5.44 4.82
CA THR A 193 -34.27 6.20 6.00
C THR A 193 -33.23 5.48 6.85
N SER A 194 -32.95 4.21 6.56
CA SER A 194 -31.93 3.39 7.22
C SER A 194 -30.63 3.31 6.41
N VAL A 195 -30.59 3.90 5.22
CA VAL A 195 -29.42 3.93 4.35
C VAL A 195 -28.87 5.35 4.37
N ASP A 196 -27.65 5.47 4.88
CA ASP A 196 -26.91 6.72 4.91
C ASP A 196 -26.41 7.06 3.49
N ALA A 197 -25.71 6.10 2.85
CA ALA A 197 -25.24 6.25 1.48
C ALA A 197 -25.26 4.95 0.67
N VAL A 198 -25.28 5.11 -0.66
CA VAL A 198 -25.06 4.02 -1.61
C VAL A 198 -23.73 4.25 -2.32
N VAL A 199 -22.78 3.33 -2.14
CA VAL A 199 -21.47 3.36 -2.79
C VAL A 199 -21.52 2.57 -4.09
N ILE A 200 -21.19 3.24 -5.19
CA ILE A 200 -21.08 2.61 -6.51
C ILE A 200 -19.61 2.53 -6.86
N GLU A 201 -19.15 1.32 -7.19
CA GLU A 201 -17.81 1.15 -7.69
C GLU A 201 -17.70 1.61 -9.14
N GLU A 202 -16.78 2.54 -9.34
CA GLU A 202 -16.26 2.89 -10.63
C GLU A 202 -14.77 2.58 -10.65
N SER A 203 -14.36 1.85 -11.67
CA SER A 203 -12.96 1.61 -11.94
C SER A 203 -12.65 2.35 -13.23
N ALA A 204 -11.97 3.49 -13.12
CA ALA A 204 -11.06 3.83 -14.21
C ALA A 204 -10.10 2.63 -14.36
N ALA A 205 -9.66 2.33 -15.58
CA ALA A 205 -8.48 1.50 -15.70
C ALA A 205 -7.39 2.25 -14.93
N GLU A 206 -6.95 1.73 -13.79
CA GLU A 206 -5.62 2.06 -13.26
C GLU A 206 -4.64 1.46 -14.28
N GLU A 207 -4.56 2.09 -15.46
CA GLU A 207 -3.46 1.88 -16.37
C GLU A 207 -2.24 2.32 -15.59
N SER A 208 -1.30 1.39 -15.41
CA SER A 208 0.08 1.66 -15.03
C SER A 208 0.49 3.00 -15.64
N GLU A 209 0.86 4.00 -14.82
CA GLU A 209 1.17 5.40 -15.17
C GLU A 209 1.78 5.63 -16.56
N GLN A 210 1.02 5.41 -17.63
CA GLN A 210 1.31 5.78 -18.98
C GLN A 210 0.53 7.06 -19.16
N ALA A 211 1.19 8.14 -18.76
CA ALA A 211 0.72 9.49 -18.90
C ALA A 211 0.09 9.67 -20.30
N ALA A 212 -1.16 10.11 -20.33
CA ALA A 212 -1.66 10.82 -21.49
C ALA A 212 -0.66 11.97 -21.81
N PRO A 213 -0.39 12.26 -23.09
CA PRO A 213 0.64 13.21 -23.47
C PRO A 213 0.22 14.64 -23.10
N ARG A 214 0.58 15.09 -21.89
CA ARG A 214 0.68 16.52 -21.57
C ARG A 214 1.89 17.12 -22.29
N PRO A 215 1.89 18.44 -22.61
CA PRO A 215 3.05 19.09 -23.20
C PRO A 215 4.17 19.09 -22.16
N GLU A 216 5.19 18.26 -22.39
CA GLU A 216 6.34 17.99 -21.52
C GLU A 216 6.00 17.26 -20.21
N ALA A 217 5.97 15.91 -20.26
CA ALA A 217 6.11 15.11 -19.05
C ALA A 217 7.39 15.55 -18.31
N PRO A 218 7.34 15.82 -16.98
CA PRO A 218 8.51 16.25 -16.24
C PRO A 218 9.67 15.28 -16.47
N SER A 219 10.85 15.83 -16.78
CA SER A 219 12.04 15.03 -16.99
C SER A 219 12.28 14.13 -15.78
N LYS A 220 12.46 12.84 -16.05
CA LYS A 220 12.93 11.93 -15.01
C LYS A 220 14.36 12.31 -14.67
N PRO A 221 14.76 12.25 -13.39
CA PRO A 221 16.15 12.45 -13.03
C PRO A 221 17.02 11.40 -13.72
N ALA A 222 18.32 11.68 -13.79
CA ALA A 222 19.30 10.69 -14.24
C ALA A 222 19.24 9.44 -13.32
N ALA A 223 19.54 8.27 -13.89
CA ALA A 223 19.48 7.01 -13.16
C ALA A 223 20.49 6.95 -11.99
N ASP A 224 21.53 7.77 -12.01
CA ASP A 224 22.53 7.89 -10.95
C ASP A 224 22.23 9.04 -9.96
N SER A 225 21.04 9.65 -10.02
CA SER A 225 20.65 10.72 -9.08
C SER A 225 20.41 10.17 -7.68
N ASP A 226 21.11 10.70 -6.67
CA ASP A 226 20.82 10.36 -5.26
C ASP A 226 19.55 11.08 -4.75
N GLU A 227 18.38 10.77 -5.30
CA GLU A 227 17.10 11.36 -4.90
C GLU A 227 16.85 11.20 -3.38
N TRP A 228 17.18 10.04 -2.83
CA TRP A 228 17.00 9.74 -1.40
C TRP A 228 17.90 10.58 -0.47
N ALA A 229 18.97 11.19 -0.99
CA ALA A 229 19.80 12.10 -0.20
C ALA A 229 19.01 13.34 0.25
N ALA A 230 18.02 13.78 -0.54
CA ALA A 230 17.14 14.89 -0.18
C ALA A 230 16.30 14.63 1.08
N ASN A 231 16.11 13.36 1.43
CA ASN A 231 15.41 12.93 2.65
C ASN A 231 16.36 12.65 3.83
N ARG A 232 17.69 12.72 3.63
CA ARG A 232 18.72 12.25 4.58
C ARG A 232 18.58 10.77 4.94
N PHE A 233 18.27 9.94 3.94
CA PHE A 233 18.01 8.50 4.09
C PHE A 233 19.16 7.74 4.79
N LEU A 234 20.39 7.83 4.27
CA LEU A 234 21.54 7.09 4.81
C LEU A 234 21.94 7.57 6.21
N ASP A 235 21.77 8.86 6.49
CA ASP A 235 21.97 9.45 7.81
C ASP A 235 20.98 8.84 8.82
N ALA A 236 19.72 8.65 8.42
CA ALA A 236 18.68 8.05 9.25
C ALA A 236 18.98 6.58 9.56
N VAL A 237 19.36 5.79 8.55
CA VAL A 237 19.77 4.39 8.74
C VAL A 237 20.96 4.30 9.69
N THR A 238 21.99 5.12 9.45
CA THR A 238 23.18 5.17 10.31
C THR A 238 22.85 5.59 11.74
N TYR A 239 21.99 6.59 11.90
CA TYR A 239 21.52 7.06 13.21
C TYR A 239 20.81 5.94 13.95
N TYR A 240 19.81 5.29 13.32
CA TYR A 240 19.04 4.20 13.93
C TYR A 240 19.95 3.06 14.38
N GLN A 241 20.82 2.56 13.49
CA GLN A 241 21.71 1.44 13.76
C GLN A 241 22.74 1.72 14.85
N ARG A 242 23.26 2.95 14.95
CA ARG A 242 24.34 3.27 15.89
C ARG A 242 23.85 3.84 17.22
N ARG A 243 22.74 4.59 17.21
CA ARG A 243 22.27 5.34 18.37
C ARG A 243 21.43 4.48 19.32
N LEU A 244 20.61 3.57 18.78
CA LEU A 244 19.69 2.75 19.57
C LEU A 244 20.41 1.70 20.42
N PRO A 245 21.49 1.04 19.96
CA PRO A 245 22.35 0.20 20.80
C PRO A 245 23.15 0.97 21.88
N GLY A 246 22.75 2.21 22.19
CA GLY A 246 23.51 3.18 22.98
C GLY A 246 23.98 2.69 24.36
N ARG A 247 25.14 3.18 24.78
CA ARG A 247 25.92 2.70 25.95
C ARG A 247 25.33 2.96 27.34
N HIS A 248 24.32 3.82 27.49
CA HIS A 248 23.87 4.31 28.81
C HIS A 248 22.44 3.86 29.17
N THR A 249 21.47 4.03 28.26
CA THR A 249 20.11 3.47 28.39
C THR A 249 19.74 2.85 27.06
N PRO A 250 19.87 1.51 26.91
CA PRO A 250 19.55 0.85 25.64
C PRO A 250 18.06 1.01 25.34
N ILE A 251 17.76 1.52 24.14
CA ILE A 251 16.40 1.50 23.60
C ILE A 251 16.23 0.15 22.94
N VAL A 252 15.22 -0.61 23.34
CA VAL A 252 14.85 -1.87 22.70
C VAL A 252 13.74 -1.58 21.72
N PRO A 253 14.02 -1.54 20.40
CA PRO A 253 12.99 -1.21 19.43
C PRO A 253 11.97 -2.34 19.33
N GLN A 254 10.71 -1.96 19.14
CA GLN A 254 9.58 -2.89 19.09
C GLN A 254 9.25 -3.26 17.64
N PRO A 255 8.71 -4.47 17.39
CA PRO A 255 8.19 -4.81 16.07
C PRO A 255 7.00 -3.93 15.70
N VAL A 256 6.91 -3.53 14.44
CA VAL A 256 5.80 -2.72 13.91
C VAL A 256 5.29 -3.35 12.62
N ARG A 257 3.96 -3.39 12.47
CA ARG A 257 3.30 -3.82 11.24
C ARG A 257 2.90 -2.61 10.41
N VAL A 258 3.25 -2.65 9.13
CA VAL A 258 2.93 -1.65 8.11
C VAL A 258 2.04 -2.31 7.07
N GLY A 259 0.84 -1.78 6.87
CA GLY A 259 -0.07 -2.22 5.83
C GLY A 259 0.13 -1.39 4.57
N VAL A 260 0.29 -2.03 3.43
CA VAL A 260 0.50 -1.39 2.12
C VAL A 260 -0.65 -1.81 1.21
N ILE A 261 -1.48 -0.85 0.82
CA ILE A 261 -2.66 -1.15 -0.01
C ILE A 261 -2.26 -1.19 -1.48
N GLU A 262 -1.76 -2.35 -1.91
CA GLU A 262 -1.25 -2.63 -3.25
C GLU A 262 -1.61 -4.05 -3.70
N ARG A 263 -1.49 -4.35 -5.00
CA ARG A 263 -1.94 -5.63 -5.57
C ARG A 263 -1.05 -6.83 -5.20
N GLY A 264 0.24 -6.60 -5.04
CA GLY A 264 1.23 -7.63 -4.72
C GLY A 264 2.66 -7.19 -5.02
N VAL A 265 3.59 -8.15 -4.99
CA VAL A 265 5.04 -7.95 -5.14
C VAL A 265 5.59 -9.08 -5.99
N ASP A 266 6.54 -8.78 -6.87
CA ASP A 266 7.28 -9.80 -7.60
C ASP A 266 8.45 -10.38 -6.77
N PHE A 267 8.31 -11.64 -6.34
CA PHE A 267 9.31 -12.34 -5.54
C PHE A 267 10.41 -13.04 -6.38
N ASP A 268 10.38 -12.92 -7.70
CA ASP A 268 11.45 -13.34 -8.60
C ASP A 268 12.49 -12.23 -8.84
N THR A 269 12.26 -11.03 -8.29
CA THR A 269 13.24 -9.93 -8.31
C THR A 269 14.39 -10.16 -7.34
N ALA A 270 15.56 -9.59 -7.64
CA ALA A 270 16.71 -9.65 -6.75
C ALA A 270 16.47 -8.92 -5.41
N ASP A 271 15.57 -7.94 -5.41
CA ASP A 271 15.14 -7.21 -4.19
C ASP A 271 14.34 -8.10 -3.22
N PHE A 272 13.56 -9.06 -3.74
CA PHE A 272 12.60 -9.83 -2.94
C PHE A 272 12.83 -11.35 -2.89
N ALA A 273 13.77 -11.89 -3.66
CA ALA A 273 14.01 -13.34 -3.74
C ALA A 273 14.34 -14.02 -2.39
N ASP A 274 14.85 -13.27 -1.40
CA ASP A 274 15.21 -13.81 -0.08
C ASP A 274 14.07 -13.81 0.96
N TYR A 275 12.85 -13.43 0.53
CA TYR A 275 11.63 -13.40 1.37
C TYR A 275 10.73 -14.64 1.24
N LEU A 276 11.16 -15.66 0.48
CA LEU A 276 10.39 -16.90 0.33
C LEU A 276 10.32 -17.72 1.62
N GLY A 277 9.14 -18.29 1.90
CA GLY A 277 8.88 -19.15 3.05
C GLY A 277 8.67 -18.39 4.36
N SER A 278 9.20 -18.94 5.45
CA SER A 278 9.06 -18.35 6.79
C SER A 278 9.99 -17.15 6.96
N CYS A 279 9.48 -16.07 7.56
CA CYS A 279 10.34 -14.95 7.95
C CYS A 279 11.05 -15.21 9.29
N ALA A 280 12.30 -14.74 9.39
CA ALA A 280 13.07 -14.81 10.63
C ALA A 280 12.63 -13.71 11.62
N PRO A 281 12.72 -13.95 12.94
CA PRO A 281 12.51 -12.90 13.94
C PRO A 281 13.51 -11.74 13.78
N GLN A 282 13.12 -10.54 14.22
CA GLN A 282 14.00 -9.34 14.25
C GLN A 282 14.56 -8.96 12.87
N ARG A 283 13.76 -9.19 11.83
CA ARG A 283 14.04 -8.85 10.44
C ARG A 283 12.81 -8.17 9.85
N THR A 284 13.00 -7.36 8.81
CA THR A 284 11.91 -6.94 7.93
C THR A 284 11.39 -8.15 7.15
N CYS A 285 10.08 -8.36 7.20
CA CYS A 285 9.33 -9.41 6.53
C CYS A 285 8.39 -8.78 5.50
N VAL A 286 8.21 -9.44 4.36
CA VAL A 286 7.27 -9.00 3.31
C VAL A 286 6.26 -10.11 3.11
N TYR A 287 4.98 -9.76 3.24
CA TYR A 287 3.87 -10.67 3.01
C TYR A 287 3.00 -10.12 1.90
N ALA A 288 3.00 -10.77 0.74
CA ALA A 288 2.31 -10.30 -0.45
C ALA A 288 1.93 -11.45 -1.36
N ARG A 289 0.92 -11.24 -2.20
CA ARG A 289 0.64 -12.07 -3.37
C ARG A 289 1.69 -11.79 -4.44
N ASP A 290 2.04 -12.82 -5.22
CA ASP A 290 3.03 -12.71 -6.30
C ASP A 290 2.42 -12.15 -7.60
N THR A 291 3.09 -11.19 -8.24
CA THR A 291 2.56 -10.50 -9.44
C THR A 291 3.34 -10.77 -10.74
N ARG A 292 4.57 -11.32 -10.69
CA ARG A 292 5.47 -11.45 -11.85
C ARG A 292 5.68 -10.15 -12.65
N GLU A 293 5.58 -9.01 -11.96
CA GLU A 293 5.75 -7.66 -12.50
C GLU A 293 6.91 -6.96 -11.75
N PRO A 294 8.16 -7.11 -12.22
CA PRO A 294 9.34 -6.53 -11.56
C PRO A 294 9.29 -5.00 -11.43
N ASP A 295 8.79 -4.34 -12.47
CA ASP A 295 8.56 -2.89 -12.55
C ASP A 295 7.13 -2.48 -12.20
N GLY A 296 6.36 -3.41 -11.63
CA GLY A 296 5.00 -3.16 -11.16
C GLY A 296 4.96 -2.12 -10.04
N HIS A 297 3.86 -1.36 -9.99
CA HIS A 297 3.66 -0.29 -9.00
C HIS A 297 3.82 -0.83 -7.56
N GLY A 298 3.14 -1.94 -7.24
CA GLY A 298 3.22 -2.59 -5.92
C GLY A 298 4.61 -3.09 -5.56
N THR A 299 5.34 -3.67 -6.52
CA THR A 299 6.74 -4.11 -6.34
C THR A 299 7.64 -2.93 -6.00
N THR A 300 7.51 -1.81 -6.71
CA THR A 300 8.31 -0.60 -6.46
C THR A 300 7.96 0.07 -5.13
N VAL A 301 6.67 0.18 -4.79
CA VAL A 301 6.20 0.73 -3.50
C VAL A 301 6.70 -0.11 -2.33
N ALA A 302 6.59 -1.44 -2.41
CA ALA A 302 7.15 -2.33 -1.40
C ALA A 302 8.68 -2.25 -1.36
N GLY A 303 9.32 -2.01 -2.50
CA GLY A 303 10.78 -1.91 -2.65
C GLY A 303 11.37 -0.80 -1.80
N ILE A 304 10.72 0.37 -1.80
CA ILE A 304 11.13 1.53 -1.00
C ILE A 304 11.15 1.23 0.51
N LEU A 305 10.29 0.31 0.96
CA LEU A 305 10.24 -0.14 2.35
C LEU A 305 11.24 -1.27 2.62
N ALA A 306 11.27 -2.29 1.76
CA ALA A 306 11.78 -3.61 2.12
C ALA A 306 12.73 -4.26 1.10
N ALA A 307 13.05 -3.60 -0.03
CA ALA A 307 14.03 -4.13 -0.98
C ALA A 307 15.36 -4.41 -0.29
N LYS A 308 15.99 -5.53 -0.70
CA LYS A 308 17.36 -5.84 -0.32
C LYS A 308 18.31 -4.77 -0.85
N TRP A 309 19.32 -4.43 -0.06
CA TRP A 309 20.33 -3.46 -0.46
C TRP A 309 21.33 -4.08 -1.45
N ASP A 310 21.84 -3.25 -2.36
CA ASP A 310 22.92 -3.53 -3.31
C ASP A 310 22.65 -4.64 -4.34
N ASP A 311 21.41 -5.12 -4.46
CA ASP A 311 21.10 -6.31 -5.26
C ASP A 311 20.00 -6.16 -6.32
N GLY A 312 19.02 -5.24 -6.28
CA GLY A 312 17.89 -5.35 -7.22
C GLY A 312 17.25 -4.07 -7.71
N GLY A 313 17.97 -2.95 -7.72
CA GLY A 313 17.50 -1.68 -8.27
C GLY A 313 16.95 -0.73 -7.21
N ASN A 314 16.25 -1.23 -6.18
CA ASN A 314 15.73 -0.38 -5.09
C ASN A 314 16.57 -0.52 -3.80
N THR A 315 16.27 0.26 -2.76
CA THR A 315 16.97 0.23 -1.46
C THR A 315 15.96 0.43 -0.32
N GLY A 316 15.53 -0.67 0.29
CA GLY A 316 14.47 -0.65 1.30
C GLY A 316 14.90 0.02 2.61
N PHE A 317 14.17 1.05 3.04
CA PHE A 317 14.47 1.77 4.29
C PHE A 317 14.43 0.84 5.51
N LEU A 318 13.33 0.12 5.72
CA LEU A 318 13.13 -0.75 6.88
C LEU A 318 14.10 -1.93 6.87
N ARG A 319 14.39 -2.47 5.68
CA ARG A 319 15.41 -3.51 5.48
C ARG A 319 16.79 -3.04 5.94
N GLY A 320 17.12 -1.77 5.71
CA GLY A 320 18.32 -1.14 6.22
C GLY A 320 18.40 -1.09 7.75
N LEU A 321 17.29 -1.24 8.47
CA LEU A 321 17.24 -1.15 9.94
C LEU A 321 17.37 -2.50 10.66
N ASP A 322 17.30 -3.63 9.94
CA ASP A 322 17.22 -5.00 10.49
C ASP A 322 18.24 -5.29 11.61
N LYS A 323 19.48 -4.79 11.48
CA LYS A 323 20.55 -5.05 12.46
C LYS A 323 20.30 -4.48 13.85
N ALA A 324 19.37 -3.53 13.98
CA ALA A 324 19.10 -2.84 15.24
C ALA A 324 17.60 -2.77 15.57
N SER A 325 16.70 -3.18 14.67
CA SER A 325 15.25 -3.09 14.86
C SER A 325 14.68 -4.29 15.62
N GLY A 326 13.43 -4.15 16.07
CA GLY A 326 12.64 -5.27 16.59
C GLY A 326 12.05 -6.18 15.49
N GLY A 327 12.32 -5.87 14.22
CA GLY A 327 11.64 -6.43 13.04
C GLY A 327 10.48 -5.55 12.55
N PHE A 328 10.12 -5.72 11.28
CA PHE A 328 8.98 -5.03 10.66
C PHE A 328 8.20 -6.01 9.82
N ASP A 329 6.88 -6.01 9.91
CA ASP A 329 6.03 -6.76 8.99
C ASP A 329 5.47 -5.78 7.95
N VAL A 330 5.93 -5.88 6.69
CA VAL A 330 5.36 -5.16 5.55
C VAL A 330 4.32 -6.07 4.90
N ILE A 331 3.05 -5.75 5.13
CA ILE A 331 1.91 -6.55 4.65
C ILE A 331 1.30 -5.83 3.45
N VAL A 332 1.37 -6.46 2.27
CA VAL A 332 0.83 -5.93 1.03
C VAL A 332 -0.48 -6.65 0.69
N ASP A 333 -1.59 -5.92 0.76
CA ASP A 333 -2.92 -6.49 0.49
C ASP A 333 -3.88 -5.46 -0.11
N ARG A 334 -4.79 -5.95 -0.96
CA ARG A 334 -5.88 -5.17 -1.57
C ARG A 334 -7.25 -5.83 -1.43
N ASN A 335 -7.39 -6.88 -0.61
CA ASN A 335 -8.61 -7.69 -0.48
C ASN A 335 -9.02 -8.37 -1.80
N SER A 336 -9.82 -7.69 -2.63
CA SER A 336 -10.31 -8.15 -3.93
C SER A 336 -10.05 -7.09 -5.01
N ASP A 337 -10.56 -7.29 -6.22
CA ASP A 337 -10.38 -6.33 -7.32
C ASP A 337 -11.53 -5.30 -7.34
N ALA A 338 -12.26 -5.13 -6.23
CA ALA A 338 -13.46 -4.29 -6.11
C ALA A 338 -13.16 -2.81 -5.83
N GLY A 339 -12.14 -2.26 -6.50
CA GLY A 339 -11.85 -0.83 -6.49
C GLY A 339 -11.57 -0.26 -5.08
N ILE A 340 -12.26 0.84 -4.75
CA ILE A 340 -12.00 1.60 -3.52
C ILE A 340 -12.59 0.88 -2.30
N THR A 341 -13.78 0.30 -2.40
CA THR A 341 -14.38 -0.47 -1.30
C THR A 341 -13.47 -1.63 -0.89
N ALA A 342 -12.80 -2.30 -1.83
CA ALA A 342 -11.81 -3.34 -1.52
C ALA A 342 -10.56 -2.78 -0.80
N ASN A 343 -10.07 -1.59 -1.19
CA ASN A 343 -8.97 -0.92 -0.50
C ASN A 343 -9.32 -0.61 0.97
N ILE A 344 -10.55 -0.16 1.21
CA ILE A 344 -11.06 0.10 2.57
C ILE A 344 -11.23 -1.21 3.36
N ALA A 345 -11.80 -2.25 2.74
CA ALA A 345 -11.94 -3.56 3.37
C ALA A 345 -10.57 -4.16 3.79
N ALA A 346 -9.56 -4.05 2.92
CA ALA A 346 -8.18 -4.44 3.24
C ALA A 346 -7.63 -3.62 4.42
N SER A 347 -7.83 -2.30 4.39
CA SER A 347 -7.36 -1.40 5.45
C SER A 347 -7.97 -1.74 6.81
N VAL A 348 -9.29 -2.00 6.86
CA VAL A 348 -9.99 -2.41 8.08
C VAL A 348 -9.42 -3.73 8.61
N ASN A 349 -9.31 -4.77 7.77
CA ASN A 349 -8.76 -6.07 8.20
C ASN A 349 -7.32 -5.94 8.73
N LEU A 350 -6.48 -5.15 8.05
CA LEU A 350 -5.09 -4.94 8.45
C LEU A 350 -4.98 -4.22 9.79
N VAL A 351 -5.82 -3.21 10.03
CA VAL A 351 -5.90 -2.48 11.30
C VAL A 351 -6.37 -3.40 12.42
N GLU A 352 -7.42 -4.19 12.20
CA GLU A 352 -7.87 -5.20 13.17
C GLU A 352 -6.82 -6.29 13.42
N ASP A 353 -5.92 -6.54 12.46
CA ASP A 353 -4.76 -7.42 12.58
C ASP A 353 -3.52 -6.72 13.17
N GLY A 354 -3.66 -5.48 13.65
CA GLY A 354 -2.63 -4.77 14.43
C GLY A 354 -1.63 -3.97 13.60
N VAL A 355 -1.98 -3.61 12.36
CA VAL A 355 -1.24 -2.58 11.61
C VAL A 355 -1.35 -1.24 12.31
N ARG A 356 -0.21 -0.55 12.46
CA ARG A 356 -0.14 0.78 13.07
C ARG A 356 0.06 1.91 12.06
N VAL A 357 0.57 1.56 10.87
CA VAL A 357 0.82 2.49 9.77
C VAL A 357 0.24 1.90 8.49
N LEU A 358 -0.74 2.58 7.89
CA LEU A 358 -1.28 2.26 6.57
C LEU A 358 -0.61 3.15 5.51
N ASN A 359 -0.17 2.56 4.40
CA ASN A 359 0.32 3.26 3.21
C ASN A 359 -0.72 3.19 2.09
N TRP A 360 -1.26 4.35 1.72
CA TRP A 360 -2.22 4.52 0.62
C TRP A 360 -1.57 5.31 -0.52
N SER A 361 -0.94 4.60 -1.45
CA SER A 361 -0.35 5.16 -2.68
C SER A 361 -1.39 5.26 -3.82
N TRP A 362 -2.62 5.65 -3.48
CA TRP A 362 -3.74 5.77 -4.42
C TRP A 362 -4.56 7.03 -4.14
N GLY A 363 -5.35 7.42 -5.13
CA GLY A 363 -6.32 8.50 -5.02
C GLY A 363 -7.21 8.58 -6.26
N ILE A 364 -8.31 9.31 -6.14
CA ILE A 364 -9.27 9.55 -7.21
C ILE A 364 -9.58 11.04 -7.40
N HIS A 365 -9.99 11.38 -8.61
CA HIS A 365 -10.45 12.71 -9.01
C HIS A 365 -11.92 12.66 -9.42
N ARG A 366 -12.69 13.71 -9.16
CA ARG A 366 -14.02 13.86 -9.75
C ARG A 366 -13.92 14.32 -11.20
N VAL A 367 -14.80 13.85 -12.07
CA VAL A 367 -14.99 14.42 -13.42
C VAL A 367 -15.18 15.94 -13.33
N GLY A 368 -14.40 16.68 -14.12
CA GLY A 368 -14.36 18.15 -14.09
C GLY A 368 -13.30 18.74 -13.16
N ALA A 369 -12.50 17.92 -12.47
CA ALA A 369 -11.35 18.39 -11.71
C ALA A 369 -10.35 19.14 -12.61
N LYS A 370 -9.77 20.20 -12.07
CA LYS A 370 -8.79 21.04 -12.77
C LYS A 370 -7.44 21.02 -12.06
N ASP A 371 -6.38 21.10 -12.85
CA ASP A 371 -5.03 21.29 -12.35
C ASP A 371 -4.75 22.76 -11.96
N VAL A 372 -3.56 23.04 -11.44
CA VAL A 372 -3.14 24.39 -11.01
C VAL A 372 -3.04 25.40 -12.16
N TYR A 373 -3.05 24.94 -13.41
CA TYR A 373 -3.03 25.77 -14.62
C TYR A 373 -4.44 26.02 -15.18
N GLY A 374 -5.44 25.30 -14.66
CA GLY A 374 -6.85 25.41 -15.05
C GLY A 374 -7.26 24.40 -16.12
N ASP A 375 -6.38 23.47 -16.51
CA ASP A 375 -6.65 22.40 -17.46
C ASP A 375 -7.34 21.21 -16.76
N GLU A 376 -8.11 20.41 -17.51
CA GLU A 376 -8.80 19.25 -16.95
C GLU A 376 -7.82 18.13 -16.57
N VAL A 377 -8.07 17.51 -15.41
CA VAL A 377 -7.41 16.27 -15.02
C VAL A 377 -8.12 15.10 -15.70
N ASP A 378 -7.38 14.21 -16.34
CA ASP A 378 -7.90 13.12 -17.17
C ASP A 378 -7.61 11.71 -16.61
N SER A 379 -6.98 11.63 -15.44
CA SER A 379 -6.59 10.37 -14.79
C SER A 379 -7.36 10.12 -13.50
N LEU A 380 -7.58 8.83 -13.20
CA LEU A 380 -8.22 8.37 -11.96
C LEU A 380 -9.60 9.01 -11.69
N LEU A 381 -10.32 9.34 -12.76
CA LEU A 381 -11.62 10.01 -12.73
C LEU A 381 -12.73 9.13 -12.18
N ARG A 382 -13.69 9.77 -11.51
CA ARG A 382 -14.92 9.21 -10.94
C ARG A 382 -16.08 10.16 -11.18
N SER A 383 -17.25 9.61 -11.48
CA SER A 383 -18.48 10.39 -11.58
C SER A 383 -18.82 11.03 -10.23
N GLY A 384 -19.66 12.06 -10.27
CA GLY A 384 -20.13 12.72 -9.04
C GLY A 384 -20.84 11.74 -8.09
N ILE A 385 -21.59 10.78 -8.62
CA ILE A 385 -22.34 9.80 -7.82
C ILE A 385 -21.37 8.85 -7.09
N ALA A 386 -20.35 8.35 -7.78
CA ALA A 386 -19.35 7.49 -7.16
C ALA A 386 -18.51 8.25 -6.12
N MET A 387 -18.12 9.50 -6.42
CA MET A 387 -17.38 10.35 -5.49
C MET A 387 -18.12 10.55 -4.17
N SER A 388 -19.41 10.90 -4.22
CA SER A 388 -20.21 11.08 -3.00
C SER A 388 -20.29 9.80 -2.17
N GLY A 389 -20.50 8.64 -2.80
CA GLY A 389 -20.49 7.36 -2.06
C GLY A 389 -19.13 7.03 -1.43
N TYR A 390 -18.02 7.38 -2.10
CA TYR A 390 -16.68 7.17 -1.54
C TYR A 390 -16.34 8.14 -0.42
N GLU A 391 -16.86 9.37 -0.48
CA GLU A 391 -16.71 10.37 0.57
C GLU A 391 -17.32 9.86 1.87
N GLU A 392 -18.59 9.44 1.85
CA GLU A 392 -19.29 8.87 3.02
C GLU A 392 -18.58 7.61 3.55
N LEU A 393 -18.10 6.72 2.66
CA LEU A 393 -17.32 5.55 3.08
C LEU A 393 -16.01 5.92 3.78
N LEU A 394 -15.32 6.97 3.32
CA LEU A 394 -14.09 7.43 3.94
C LEU A 394 -14.37 8.15 5.27
N GLU A 395 -15.47 8.90 5.37
CA GLU A 395 -15.93 9.49 6.63
C GLU A 395 -16.15 8.41 7.68
N GLU A 396 -16.93 7.37 7.35
CA GLU A 396 -17.18 6.23 8.22
C GLU A 396 -15.89 5.49 8.59
N PHE A 397 -14.99 5.29 7.63
CA PHE A 397 -13.69 4.68 7.90
C PHE A 397 -12.87 5.49 8.93
N PHE A 398 -12.78 6.82 8.79
CA PHE A 398 -12.02 7.64 9.73
C PHE A 398 -12.75 7.85 11.06
N LEU A 399 -14.08 7.84 11.09
CA LEU A 399 -14.87 7.82 12.33
C LEU A 399 -14.59 6.54 13.13
N TRP A 400 -14.66 5.38 12.47
CA TRP A 400 -14.31 4.09 13.05
C TRP A 400 -12.85 4.08 13.55
N LEU A 401 -11.91 4.56 12.73
CA LEU A 401 -10.49 4.60 13.10
C LEU A 401 -10.26 5.45 14.36
N ARG A 402 -10.89 6.63 14.46
CA ARG A 402 -10.76 7.50 15.64
C ARG A 402 -11.32 6.87 16.90
N LYS A 403 -12.43 6.12 16.76
CA LYS A 403 -13.16 5.53 17.88
C LYS A 403 -12.49 4.26 18.40
N GLU A 404 -12.15 3.35 17.49
CA GLU A 404 -11.72 1.99 17.83
C GLU A 404 -10.19 1.81 17.74
N HIS A 405 -9.51 2.63 16.93
CA HIS A 405 -8.08 2.51 16.62
C HIS A 405 -7.35 3.87 16.60
N PRO A 406 -7.43 4.68 17.67
CA PRO A 406 -6.87 6.03 17.70
C PRO A 406 -5.34 6.07 17.54
N ASP A 407 -4.69 4.92 17.68
CA ASP A 407 -3.24 4.76 17.60
C ASP A 407 -2.73 4.47 16.16
N VAL A 408 -3.62 4.34 15.18
CA VAL A 408 -3.28 4.08 13.77
C VAL A 408 -3.15 5.37 12.98
N ILE A 409 -2.15 5.43 12.10
CA ILE A 409 -1.97 6.52 11.13
C ILE A 409 -2.05 6.00 9.68
N VAL A 410 -2.74 6.75 8.83
CA VAL A 410 -2.82 6.56 7.38
C VAL A 410 -1.91 7.58 6.71
N VAL A 411 -0.99 7.09 5.88
CA VAL A 411 -0.10 7.91 5.06
C VAL A 411 -0.57 7.81 3.63
N ASN A 412 -0.99 8.92 3.04
CA ASN A 412 -1.58 8.98 1.71
C ASN A 412 -0.77 9.85 0.75
N SER A 413 -0.71 9.45 -0.52
CA SER A 413 -0.12 10.25 -1.59
C SER A 413 -1.01 11.45 -1.95
N ALA A 414 -0.43 12.65 -2.08
CA ALA A 414 -1.17 13.85 -2.49
C ALA A 414 -1.84 13.70 -3.87
N GLY A 415 -1.19 12.99 -4.81
CA GLY A 415 -1.64 12.79 -6.18
C GLY A 415 -0.67 13.37 -7.20
N ASN A 416 -0.82 12.96 -8.46
CA ASN A 416 0.10 13.27 -9.56
C ASN A 416 -0.56 14.12 -10.66
N GLY A 417 -1.65 14.83 -10.34
CA GLY A 417 -2.45 15.58 -11.30
C GLY A 417 -2.00 17.02 -11.54
N SER A 418 -0.96 17.48 -10.84
CA SER A 418 -0.62 18.91 -10.71
C SER A 418 -1.80 19.73 -10.18
N ALA A 419 -2.57 19.18 -9.23
CA ALA A 419 -3.80 19.79 -8.71
C ALA A 419 -3.68 20.19 -7.24
N PHE A 420 -4.72 20.81 -6.69
CA PHE A 420 -4.83 21.12 -5.27
C PHE A 420 -5.35 19.92 -4.46
N SER A 421 -4.62 19.51 -3.43
CA SER A 421 -4.93 18.30 -2.65
C SER A 421 -6.16 18.44 -1.76
N GLY A 422 -6.47 19.65 -1.30
CA GLY A 422 -7.59 20.03 -0.43
C GLY A 422 -8.80 20.61 -1.17
N THR A 423 -8.92 20.36 -2.48
CA THR A 423 -10.18 20.64 -3.19
C THR A 423 -11.16 19.49 -2.96
N ASP A 424 -11.82 19.52 -1.80
CA ASP A 424 -12.66 18.43 -1.27
C ASP A 424 -13.70 17.92 -2.30
N ASP A 425 -14.33 18.84 -3.04
CA ASP A 425 -15.31 18.51 -4.10
C ASP A 425 -14.73 17.65 -5.26
N TYR A 426 -13.41 17.57 -5.41
CA TYR A 426 -12.73 17.04 -6.59
C TYR A 426 -11.64 16.01 -6.32
N ARG A 427 -11.26 15.74 -5.07
CA ARG A 427 -10.13 14.87 -4.73
C ARG A 427 -10.44 14.01 -3.51
N LEU A 428 -10.11 12.72 -3.54
CA LEU A 428 -10.14 11.82 -2.39
C LEU A 428 -8.96 10.83 -2.41
N PRO A 429 -8.44 10.34 -1.27
CA PRO A 429 -8.82 10.71 0.10
C PRO A 429 -8.03 11.92 0.62
N SER A 430 -7.06 12.44 -0.15
CA SER A 430 -6.09 13.44 0.33
C SER A 430 -6.74 14.71 0.87
N SER A 431 -7.94 15.07 0.43
CA SER A 431 -8.72 16.22 0.90
C SER A 431 -9.13 16.13 2.38
N PHE A 432 -9.48 14.93 2.86
CA PHE A 432 -10.03 14.71 4.20
C PHE A 432 -9.18 15.33 5.30
N ILE A 433 -9.79 16.14 6.16
CA ILE A 433 -9.12 16.77 7.30
C ILE A 433 -9.33 15.90 8.55
N THR A 434 -8.32 15.12 8.90
CA THR A 434 -8.31 14.30 10.13
C THR A 434 -6.88 14.08 10.61
N GLU A 435 -6.71 13.98 11.92
CA GLU A 435 -5.39 13.79 12.56
C GLU A 435 -4.72 12.46 12.16
N GLN A 436 -5.52 11.45 11.83
CA GLN A 436 -5.03 10.13 11.43
C GLN A 436 -4.69 10.03 9.94
N LEU A 437 -4.84 11.09 9.13
CA LEU A 437 -4.48 11.11 7.71
C LEU A 437 -3.37 12.12 7.43
N LEU A 438 -2.18 11.61 7.11
CA LEU A 438 -1.00 12.38 6.72
C LEU A 438 -0.83 12.33 5.20
N VAL A 439 -0.78 13.49 4.55
CA VAL A 439 -0.68 13.61 3.09
C VAL A 439 0.73 13.96 2.66
N VAL A 440 1.28 13.19 1.73
CA VAL A 440 2.67 13.26 1.28
C VAL A 440 2.74 13.76 -0.16
N GLY A 441 3.38 14.92 -0.32
CA GLY A 441 3.72 15.49 -1.63
C GLY A 441 5.06 14.95 -2.15
N GLY A 442 5.34 15.23 -3.41
CA GLY A 442 6.52 14.73 -4.10
C GLY A 442 7.52 15.83 -4.44
N HIS A 443 8.77 15.64 -4.05
CA HIS A 443 9.89 16.45 -4.53
C HIS A 443 10.92 15.59 -5.28
N GLN A 444 11.85 16.27 -5.94
CA GLN A 444 13.03 15.67 -6.56
C GLN A 444 14.27 16.50 -6.25
N ARG A 445 15.45 15.92 -6.44
CA ARG A 445 16.72 16.61 -6.27
C ARG A 445 16.85 17.75 -7.27
N SER A 446 17.39 18.88 -6.82
CA SER A 446 17.74 20.00 -7.70
C SER A 446 18.97 19.68 -8.53
N GLU A 447 19.02 20.14 -9.77
CA GLU A 447 20.20 20.04 -10.64
C GLU A 447 21.34 21.00 -10.20
N ARG A 448 21.10 21.86 -9.20
CA ARG A 448 22.10 22.79 -8.68
C ARG A 448 23.21 22.05 -7.92
N GLU A 449 24.44 22.17 -8.41
CA GLU A 449 25.63 21.64 -7.73
C GLU A 449 26.05 22.48 -6.51
N GLY A 450 26.74 21.84 -5.55
CA GLY A 450 27.35 22.54 -4.41
C GLY A 450 26.37 23.06 -3.35
N VAL A 451 25.09 22.70 -3.45
CA VAL A 451 24.07 23.04 -2.46
C VAL A 451 24.13 22.06 -1.29
N ALA A 452 24.16 22.56 -0.06
CA ALA A 452 24.13 21.70 1.13
C ALA A 452 22.75 21.07 1.30
N VAL A 453 22.69 19.85 1.87
CA VAL A 453 21.43 19.10 1.98
C VAL A 453 20.38 19.87 2.78
N ASP A 454 20.76 20.63 3.80
CA ASP A 454 19.84 21.40 4.65
C ASP A 454 19.36 22.72 4.03
N GLU A 455 19.91 23.11 2.87
CA GLU A 455 19.46 24.30 2.15
C GLU A 455 18.15 24.02 1.39
N PRO A 456 17.20 24.99 1.36
CA PRO A 456 15.92 24.83 0.68
C PRO A 456 16.06 24.50 -0.81
N ALA A 457 17.09 25.07 -1.46
CA ALA A 457 17.36 24.90 -2.88
C ALA A 457 17.89 23.50 -3.26
N TYR A 458 18.17 22.61 -2.29
CA TYR A 458 18.69 21.27 -2.53
C TYR A 458 17.66 20.36 -3.23
N ALA A 459 16.37 20.62 -3.00
CA ALA A 459 15.27 19.89 -3.62
C ALA A 459 14.28 20.87 -4.25
N VAL A 460 13.58 20.41 -5.28
CA VAL A 460 12.50 21.16 -5.94
C VAL A 460 11.26 20.30 -5.96
N THR A 461 10.09 20.92 -5.79
CA THR A 461 8.83 20.19 -5.90
C THR A 461 8.67 19.62 -7.29
N ARG A 462 8.15 18.39 -7.37
CA ARG A 462 7.87 17.79 -8.67
C ARG A 462 6.64 18.46 -9.27
N SER A 463 6.73 18.91 -10.52
CA SER A 463 5.63 19.62 -11.19
C SER A 463 4.33 18.81 -11.28
N SER A 464 4.41 17.48 -11.28
CA SER A 464 3.23 16.60 -11.25
C SER A 464 2.58 16.51 -9.87
N SER A 465 3.31 16.82 -8.79
CA SER A 465 2.79 16.64 -7.43
C SER A 465 1.59 17.56 -7.24
N ASN A 466 0.54 17.03 -6.64
CA ASN A 466 -0.46 17.90 -6.05
C ASN A 466 0.18 18.69 -4.90
N VAL A 467 -0.34 19.89 -4.67
CA VAL A 467 0.17 20.90 -3.72
C VAL A 467 -0.99 21.46 -2.90
N ASP A 468 -0.70 22.43 -2.03
CA ASP A 468 -1.53 23.16 -1.06
C ASP A 468 -1.30 22.81 0.42
N MET A 469 -1.99 23.55 1.29
CA MET A 469 -1.96 23.41 2.74
C MET A 469 -2.44 22.06 3.25
N ARG A 470 -3.08 21.22 2.42
CA ARG A 470 -3.46 19.87 2.81
C ARG A 470 -2.27 18.93 2.77
N VAL A 471 -1.23 19.22 1.98
CA VAL A 471 0.00 18.41 1.97
C VAL A 471 0.79 18.68 3.25
N ASP A 472 1.00 17.65 4.08
CA ASP A 472 1.68 17.79 5.37
C ASP A 472 3.21 17.87 5.21
N ILE A 473 3.78 17.15 4.26
CA ILE A 473 5.24 17.10 4.01
C ILE A 473 5.54 16.61 2.59
N THR A 474 6.67 17.00 2.03
CA THR A 474 7.20 16.39 0.79
C THR A 474 8.30 15.38 1.07
N ALA A 475 8.36 14.31 0.27
CA ALA A 475 9.47 13.37 0.24
C ALA A 475 9.93 13.09 -1.20
N ALA A 476 11.15 12.59 -1.37
CA ALA A 476 11.67 12.21 -2.68
C ALA A 476 10.71 11.25 -3.40
N ALA A 477 10.26 11.65 -4.59
CA ALA A 477 9.18 11.01 -5.31
C ALA A 477 9.63 10.08 -6.43
N CYS A 478 10.95 9.95 -6.64
CA CYS A 478 11.50 9.08 -7.66
C CYS A 478 12.25 7.91 -7.02
N ALA A 479 12.02 6.72 -7.55
CA ALA A 479 12.67 5.48 -7.14
C ALA A 479 12.92 4.58 -8.35
N HIS A 480 13.91 3.73 -8.24
CA HIS A 480 14.15 2.68 -9.23
C HIS A 480 13.20 1.51 -9.01
N ALA A 481 12.67 0.99 -10.11
CA ALA A 481 11.99 -0.30 -10.13
C ALA A 481 12.91 -1.44 -9.71
N SER A 482 12.30 -2.52 -9.22
CA SER A 482 13.03 -3.74 -8.96
C SER A 482 13.38 -4.46 -10.27
N THR A 483 14.49 -5.20 -10.27
CA THR A 483 14.95 -5.98 -11.42
C THR A 483 15.09 -7.47 -11.08
N ALA A 484 14.93 -8.32 -12.08
CA ALA A 484 15.12 -9.76 -11.93
C ALA A 484 16.60 -10.15 -11.74
N LYS A 485 17.53 -9.36 -12.29
CA LYS A 485 18.95 -9.67 -12.26
C LYS A 485 19.66 -8.83 -11.21
N ALA A 486 20.52 -9.49 -10.44
CA ALA A 486 21.26 -8.80 -9.41
C ALA A 486 22.22 -7.75 -9.98
N GLY A 487 22.20 -6.55 -9.39
CA GLY A 487 23.06 -5.42 -9.79
C GLY A 487 22.64 -4.69 -11.08
N GLU A 488 21.46 -4.98 -11.63
CA GLU A 488 20.89 -4.22 -12.74
C GLU A 488 20.09 -3.01 -12.20
N GLU A 489 20.33 -1.83 -12.77
CA GLU A 489 19.54 -0.63 -12.47
C GLU A 489 18.16 -0.72 -13.12
N GLY A 490 17.11 -0.63 -12.31
CA GLY A 490 15.73 -0.60 -12.80
C GLY A 490 15.35 0.76 -13.37
N ALA A 491 14.23 0.78 -14.10
CA ALA A 491 13.66 2.01 -14.62
C ALA A 491 13.29 2.98 -13.49
N VAL A 492 13.51 4.27 -13.71
CA VAL A 492 13.10 5.30 -12.76
C VAL A 492 11.59 5.52 -12.88
N HIS A 493 10.87 5.32 -11.78
CA HIS A 493 9.47 5.69 -11.62
C HIS A 493 9.37 6.91 -10.71
N CYS A 494 8.45 7.83 -11.02
CA CYS A 494 8.31 9.08 -10.29
C CYS A 494 6.85 9.43 -10.06
N GLY A 495 6.51 9.76 -8.82
CA GLY A 495 5.15 10.02 -8.36
C GLY A 495 5.08 10.10 -6.84
N THR A 496 4.05 10.78 -6.34
CA THR A 496 3.76 10.87 -4.90
C THR A 496 3.51 9.49 -4.27
N SER A 497 3.10 8.51 -5.07
CA SER A 497 3.00 7.08 -4.71
C SER A 497 4.31 6.47 -4.21
N TYR A 498 5.48 6.98 -4.64
CA TYR A 498 6.81 6.55 -4.19
C TYR A 498 7.36 7.40 -3.03
N ALA A 499 6.89 8.65 -2.87
CA ALA A 499 7.19 9.47 -1.70
C ALA A 499 6.49 8.94 -0.43
N THR A 500 5.26 8.46 -0.58
CA THR A 500 4.38 7.96 0.50
C THR A 500 5.00 6.81 1.31
N PRO A 501 5.51 5.71 0.70
CA PRO A 501 6.11 4.60 1.45
C PRO A 501 7.37 5.02 2.21
N MET A 502 8.12 6.01 1.73
CA MET A 502 9.27 6.54 2.47
C MET A 502 8.84 7.13 3.82
N VAL A 503 7.78 7.94 3.83
CA VAL A 503 7.22 8.51 5.06
C VAL A 503 6.60 7.42 5.93
N ALA A 504 5.84 6.48 5.36
CA ALA A 504 5.26 5.36 6.10
C ALA A 504 6.33 4.51 6.82
N GLY A 505 7.43 4.20 6.14
CA GLY A 505 8.58 3.49 6.72
C GLY A 505 9.24 4.28 7.85
N LEU A 506 9.40 5.61 7.70
CA LEU A 506 9.92 6.46 8.76
C LEU A 506 9.02 6.44 10.00
N LEU A 507 7.70 6.58 9.84
CA LEU A 507 6.76 6.53 10.96
C LEU A 507 6.78 5.17 11.66
N ALA A 508 6.91 4.07 10.91
CA ALA A 508 7.09 2.74 11.48
C ALA A 508 8.39 2.64 12.30
N ALA A 509 9.50 3.21 11.81
CA ALA A 509 10.76 3.26 12.56
C ALA A 509 10.65 4.14 13.82
N MET A 510 9.93 5.27 13.76
CA MET A 510 9.64 6.10 14.94
C MET A 510 8.80 5.35 15.98
N LEU A 511 7.78 4.61 15.56
CA LEU A 511 6.96 3.75 16.43
C LEU A 511 7.75 2.58 17.02
N SER A 512 8.68 2.01 16.24
CA SER A 512 9.60 1.00 16.75
C SER A 512 10.45 1.57 17.89
N ILE A 513 10.87 2.83 17.80
CA ILE A 513 11.59 3.54 18.87
C ILE A 513 10.65 3.85 20.05
N ASN A 514 9.47 4.42 19.81
CA ASN A 514 8.50 4.79 20.84
C ASN A 514 7.08 4.36 20.43
N PRO A 515 6.60 3.18 20.89
CA PRO A 515 5.31 2.63 20.46
C PRO A 515 4.10 3.38 21.04
N GLN A 516 4.32 4.30 22.00
CA GLN A 516 3.29 5.11 22.63
C GLN A 516 2.90 6.34 21.82
N LEU A 517 3.67 6.68 20.77
CA LEU A 517 3.37 7.82 19.91
C LEU A 517 2.01 7.64 19.24
N GLN A 518 1.17 8.68 19.39
CA GLN A 518 -0.12 8.80 18.70
C GLN A 518 0.04 9.52 17.35
N PRO A 519 -0.91 9.38 16.41
CA PRO A 519 -0.86 10.02 15.09
C PRO A 519 -0.53 11.51 15.10
N GLU A 520 -1.14 12.29 16.00
CA GLU A 520 -0.88 13.74 16.15
C GLU A 520 0.57 14.00 16.56
N GLN A 521 1.11 13.16 17.44
CA GLN A 521 2.49 13.27 17.92
C GLN A 521 3.47 12.86 16.82
N LEU A 522 3.17 11.83 16.03
CA LEU A 522 3.96 11.44 14.87
C LEU A 522 4.04 12.58 13.85
N ARG A 523 2.89 13.16 13.48
CA ARG A 523 2.80 14.32 12.59
C ARG A 523 3.63 15.50 13.13
N MET A 524 3.41 15.86 14.40
CA MET A 524 4.13 16.96 15.04
C MET A 524 5.65 16.75 15.06
N LEU A 525 6.13 15.55 15.40
CA LEU A 525 7.56 15.25 15.41
C LEU A 525 8.15 15.30 14.00
N LEU A 526 7.44 14.76 13.00
CA LEU A 526 7.82 14.80 11.60
C LEU A 526 7.96 16.24 11.09
N ARG A 527 6.97 17.06 11.37
CA ARG A 527 6.94 18.49 11.00
C ARG A 527 8.02 19.31 11.72
N ARG A 528 8.23 19.05 13.01
CA ARG A 528 9.32 19.65 13.80
C ARG A 528 10.71 19.28 13.28
N SER A 529 10.85 18.11 12.69
CA SER A 529 12.12 17.70 12.08
C SER A 529 12.34 18.22 10.67
N ALA A 530 11.28 18.65 9.97
CA ALA A 530 11.34 18.93 8.54
C ALA A 530 12.38 20.00 8.19
N MET A 531 13.07 19.80 7.06
CA MET A 531 13.84 20.86 6.40
C MET A 531 12.87 21.75 5.60
N SER A 532 13.31 22.94 5.19
CA SER A 532 12.54 23.79 4.27
C SER A 532 12.78 23.40 2.80
N ILE A 533 11.80 23.70 1.93
CA ILE A 533 11.89 23.58 0.47
C ILE A 533 11.22 24.79 -0.18
N GLY A 534 11.72 25.19 -1.35
CA GLY A 534 11.22 26.33 -2.11
C GLY A 534 11.93 27.65 -1.79
N ASP A 535 11.88 28.57 -2.75
CA ASP A 535 12.59 29.86 -2.69
C ASP A 535 11.79 30.97 -1.97
N ASN A 536 10.47 30.80 -1.78
CA ASN A 536 9.55 31.80 -1.21
C ASN A 536 8.97 31.39 0.15
N ASN A 537 8.47 32.38 0.90
CA ASN A 537 7.60 32.13 2.06
C ASN A 537 6.17 31.88 1.58
N ASP A 538 5.56 30.78 2.01
CA ASP A 538 4.18 30.31 1.74
C ASP A 538 3.10 31.16 2.43
N PHE A 539 3.41 32.43 2.76
CA PHE A 539 2.48 33.36 3.40
C PHE A 539 2.12 34.56 2.53
N GLU A 540 2.57 34.63 1.26
CA GLU A 540 2.27 35.77 0.39
C GLU A 540 1.47 35.43 -0.88
N ARG A 541 0.28 36.05 -0.93
CA ARG A 541 -0.72 36.18 -1.99
C ARG A 541 -1.43 34.90 -2.44
N SER A 542 -2.72 35.06 -2.69
CA SER A 542 -3.71 34.07 -3.16
C SER A 542 -3.40 33.44 -4.54
N ASP A 543 -2.23 33.70 -5.10
CA ASP A 543 -1.68 33.11 -6.33
C ASP A 543 -0.36 32.34 -6.10
N ALA A 544 0.20 32.34 -4.87
CA ALA A 544 1.31 31.48 -4.49
C ALA A 544 0.81 30.07 -4.18
N GLN A 545 1.29 29.09 -4.94
CA GLN A 545 1.01 27.69 -4.71
C GLN A 545 1.81 27.21 -3.50
N ASP A 546 1.20 27.24 -2.31
CA ASP A 546 1.78 26.63 -1.10
C ASP A 546 2.10 25.16 -1.42
N LEU A 547 3.36 24.76 -1.34
CA LEU A 547 3.74 23.38 -1.72
C LEU A 547 3.25 22.37 -0.67
N THR A 548 3.19 22.83 0.57
CA THR A 548 2.71 22.11 1.76
C THR A 548 2.10 23.09 2.76
N ALA A 549 1.49 22.59 3.83
CA ALA A 549 1.23 23.39 5.02
C ALA A 549 2.53 24.08 5.50
N PRO A 550 2.53 25.42 5.67
CA PRO A 550 3.73 26.15 6.08
C PRO A 550 4.23 25.70 7.45
N ILE A 551 5.55 25.70 7.64
CA ILE A 551 6.16 25.44 8.94
C ILE A 551 5.72 26.48 9.95
N LEU A 552 5.10 26.03 11.04
CA LEU A 552 4.52 26.88 12.06
C LEU A 552 5.54 27.19 13.17
N PRO A 553 5.42 28.33 13.88
CA PRO A 553 6.26 28.62 15.04
C PRO A 553 6.23 27.52 16.11
N SER A 554 5.08 26.86 16.32
CA SER A 554 4.92 25.74 17.26
C SER A 554 5.77 24.51 16.89
N GLU A 555 6.20 24.42 15.63
CA GLU A 555 7.09 23.40 15.07
C GLU A 555 8.58 23.81 15.16
N ARG A 556 8.85 25.02 15.65
CA ARG A 556 10.18 25.59 15.91
C ARG A 556 10.30 26.15 17.33
N ASN A 557 9.77 25.41 18.32
CA ASN A 557 9.81 25.81 19.75
C ASN A 557 9.24 27.22 20.02
N TYR A 558 8.21 27.62 19.28
CA TYR A 558 7.57 28.94 19.34
C TYR A 558 8.50 30.12 18.94
N GLN A 559 9.56 29.85 18.19
CA GLN A 559 10.45 30.89 17.65
C GLN A 559 9.85 31.51 16.38
N LEU A 560 9.22 32.67 16.52
CA LEU A 560 8.58 33.40 15.41
C LEU A 560 9.55 33.83 14.30
N ASN A 561 10.82 34.07 14.62
CA ASN A 561 11.84 34.54 13.67
C ASN A 561 12.74 33.40 13.17
N ASP A 562 12.34 32.14 13.37
CA ASP A 562 13.07 31.00 12.82
C ASP A 562 13.03 31.06 11.28
N LYS A 563 14.17 30.77 10.64
CA LYS A 563 14.33 30.90 9.18
C LYS A 563 13.41 29.99 8.37
N ASP A 564 12.92 28.91 8.98
CA ASP A 564 12.05 27.94 8.32
C ASP A 564 10.56 28.28 8.47
N VAL A 565 10.19 29.13 9.43
CA VAL A 565 8.79 29.47 9.68
C VAL A 565 8.19 30.14 8.44
N GLY A 566 7.06 29.60 7.99
CA GLY A 566 6.38 30.04 6.77
C GLY A 566 6.92 29.45 5.48
N ARG A 567 7.77 28.43 5.54
CA ARG A 567 8.23 27.69 4.37
C ARG A 567 7.62 26.31 4.32
N SER A 568 7.66 25.70 3.14
CA SER A 568 7.16 24.35 2.94
C SER A 568 8.08 23.31 3.56
N ALA A 569 7.49 22.19 3.99
CA ALA A 569 8.22 21.14 4.68
C ALA A 569 8.73 20.04 3.74
N ARG A 570 9.99 19.69 3.93
CA ARG A 570 10.69 18.59 3.31
C ARG A 570 11.15 17.58 4.36
N LEU A 571 11.01 16.30 4.05
CA LEU A 571 11.37 15.20 4.92
C LEU A 571 12.84 15.28 5.40
N ASP A 572 13.05 15.24 6.72
CA ASP A 572 14.35 14.91 7.34
C ASP A 572 14.18 13.65 8.18
N MET A 573 14.55 12.51 7.59
CA MET A 573 14.41 11.21 8.23
C MET A 573 15.29 11.09 9.48
N GLN A 574 16.51 11.62 9.45
CA GLN A 574 17.44 11.49 10.57
C GLN A 574 16.94 12.27 11.78
N LYS A 575 16.49 13.51 11.56
CA LYS A 575 16.03 14.37 12.64
C LYS A 575 14.71 13.87 13.23
N ALA A 576 13.82 13.29 12.42
CA ALA A 576 12.59 12.67 12.91
C ALA A 576 12.87 11.50 13.89
N LEU A 577 13.82 10.62 13.55
CA LEU A 577 14.23 9.53 14.45
C LEU A 577 14.88 10.06 15.74
N ASP A 578 15.65 11.13 15.67
CA ASP A 578 16.22 11.79 16.85
C ASP A 578 15.14 12.33 17.78
N LEU A 579 14.12 12.99 17.23
CA LEU A 579 12.98 13.47 18.01
C LEU A 579 12.14 12.33 18.58
N ALA A 580 12.00 11.20 17.88
CA ALA A 580 11.35 9.99 18.40
C ALA A 580 12.13 9.37 19.58
N VAL A 581 13.47 9.41 19.57
CA VAL A 581 14.28 9.02 20.73
C VAL A 581 14.06 9.96 21.91
N GLN A 582 14.04 11.28 21.66
CA GLN A 582 13.85 12.28 22.71
C GLN A 582 12.46 12.21 23.35
N SER A 583 11.43 11.88 22.57
CA SER A 583 10.05 11.77 23.06
C SER A 583 9.90 10.70 24.17
N ARG A 584 10.77 9.68 24.19
CA ARG A 584 10.78 8.67 25.28
C ARG A 584 11.12 9.24 26.65
N THR A 585 11.85 10.35 26.69
CA THR A 585 12.31 10.98 27.95
C THR A 585 11.46 12.17 28.36
N ARG A 586 10.76 12.78 27.40
CA ARG A 586 9.83 13.89 27.63
C ARG A 586 8.44 13.33 27.93
N VAL A 587 8.29 12.74 29.10
CA VAL A 587 6.96 12.40 29.65
C VAL A 587 6.43 13.65 30.37
N ARG A 588 5.60 14.43 29.68
CA ARG A 588 4.40 15.16 30.17
C ARG A 588 4.05 16.30 29.24
#